data_AF-A0A0B6TJ56-F1
#
_entry.id   AF-A0A0B6TJ56-F1
#
_cell.length_a   1.000
_cell.length_b   1.000
_cell.length_c   1.000
_cell.angle_alpha   90.00
_cell.angle_beta   90.00
_cell.angle_gamma   90.00
#
_symmetry.space_group_name_H-M   'P 1'
#
loop_
_entity.id
_entity.type
_entity.pdbx_description
1 polymer ?
#
loop_
_entity_poly.entity_id
_entity_poly.type
_entity_poly.pdbx_seq_one_letter_code
_entity_poly.pdbx_strand_id
1 'polypeptide(L)'
;MGRLLLVLLIIVAVVLLWKAFGPSSWKRNQVAEAETRAVKGPDDDEEFLWTLEKNRFKERRAREDAAREEEERRKRAEERYREPGEEPGGKSAGESDPPEE
;
A
#
# COMPACT_ATOMS: atom_id res chain seq x y z
N MET A 1 14.33 11.99 49.53
CA MET A 1 13.51 12.43 48.38
C MET A 1 12.81 11.27 47.67
N GLY A 2 13.51 10.34 47.00
CA GLY A 2 12.87 9.32 46.12
C GLY A 2 11.66 8.53 46.67
N ARG A 3 11.60 8.27 47.99
CA ARG A 3 10.43 7.64 48.64
C ARG A 3 9.11 8.41 48.43
N LEU A 4 9.14 9.74 48.31
CA LEU A 4 7.96 10.57 48.03
C LEU A 4 7.41 10.33 46.62
N LEU A 5 8.30 10.19 45.62
CA LEU A 5 7.90 9.86 44.24
C LEU A 5 7.28 8.45 44.19
N LEU A 6 7.83 7.49 44.93
CA LEU A 6 7.31 6.12 45.02
C LEU A 6 5.89 6.10 45.63
N VAL A 7 5.66 6.84 46.72
CA VAL A 7 4.32 7.01 47.31
C VAL A 7 3.35 7.71 46.34
N LEU A 8 3.79 8.75 45.63
CA LEU A 8 2.97 9.45 44.62
C LEU A 8 2.56 8.51 43.48
N LEU A 9 3.48 7.69 42.96
CA LEU A 9 3.20 6.69 41.92
C LEU A 9 2.21 5.62 42.40
N ILE A 10 2.30 5.16 43.65
CA ILE A 10 1.30 4.25 44.25
C ILE A 10 -0.08 4.91 44.32
N ILE A 11 -0.17 6.17 44.76
CA ILE A 11 -1.44 6.91 44.82
C ILE A 11 -2.05 7.05 43.42
N VAL A 12 -1.24 7.42 42.41
CA VAL A 12 -1.70 7.50 41.01
C VAL A 12 -2.18 6.13 40.51
N ALA A 13 -1.46 5.04 40.78
CA ALA A 13 -1.87 3.70 40.38
C ALA A 13 -3.21 3.27 41.02
N VAL A 14 -3.41 3.56 42.32
CA VAL A 14 -4.68 3.28 43.02
C VAL A 14 -5.83 4.13 42.47
N VAL A 15 -5.59 5.41 42.18
CA VAL A 15 -6.60 6.30 41.56
C VAL A 15 -6.97 5.83 40.16
N LEU A 16 -6.01 5.39 39.34
CA LEU A 16 -6.26 4.84 38.01
C LEU A 16 -7.05 3.52 38.09
N LEU A 17 -6.68 2.62 39.00
CA LEU A 17 -7.40 1.37 39.26
C LEU A 17 -8.86 1.65 39.67
N TRP A 18 -9.08 2.60 40.57
CA TRP A 18 -10.42 3.01 40.97
C TRP A 18 -11.21 3.73 39.86
N LYS A 19 -10.54 4.50 38.99
CA LYS A 19 -11.17 5.15 37.82
C LYS A 19 -11.55 4.14 36.72
N ALA A 20 -10.80 3.05 36.60
CA ALA A 20 -11.06 1.96 35.65
C ALA A 20 -12.14 0.99 36.13
N PHE A 21 -12.05 0.51 37.38
CA PHE A 21 -12.87 -0.57 37.94
C PHE A 21 -13.91 -0.13 38.98
N GLY A 22 -13.87 1.12 39.47
CA GLY A 22 -14.80 1.62 40.50
C GLY A 22 -16.25 1.74 40.01
N PRO A 23 -17.22 2.05 40.90
CA PRO A 23 -18.66 1.89 40.63
C PRO A 23 -19.24 2.65 39.41
N SER A 24 -18.57 3.71 38.96
CA SER A 24 -18.89 4.41 37.71
C SER A 24 -18.74 3.49 36.48
N SER A 25 -17.79 2.54 36.51
CA SER A 25 -17.58 1.50 35.51
C SER A 25 -18.81 0.58 35.36
N TRP A 26 -19.38 0.13 36.48
CA TRP A 26 -20.59 -0.70 36.45
C TRP A 26 -21.83 0.07 36.01
N LYS A 27 -21.93 1.38 36.30
CA LYS A 27 -23.05 2.20 35.79
C LYS A 27 -22.98 2.42 34.27
N ARG A 28 -21.80 2.69 33.70
CA ARG A 28 -21.67 2.72 32.23
C ARG A 28 -21.94 1.35 31.59
N ASN A 29 -21.58 0.24 32.26
CA ASN A 29 -21.87 -1.09 31.73
C ASN A 29 -23.37 -1.42 31.73
N GLN A 30 -24.11 -1.06 32.79
CA GLN A 30 -25.57 -1.20 32.82
C GLN A 30 -26.26 -0.33 31.75
N VAL A 31 -25.73 0.86 31.45
CA VAL A 31 -26.23 1.68 30.33
C VAL A 31 -25.83 1.11 28.98
N ALA A 32 -24.62 0.54 28.81
CA ALA A 32 -24.16 -0.08 27.56
C ALA A 32 -24.73 -1.49 27.30
N GLU A 33 -25.33 -2.12 28.31
CA GLU A 33 -26.08 -3.37 28.18
C GLU A 33 -27.58 -3.12 27.94
N ALA A 34 -28.10 -1.98 28.42
CA ALA A 34 -29.42 -1.46 28.10
C ALA A 34 -29.46 -0.67 26.77
N GLU A 35 -28.34 -0.09 26.34
CA GLU A 35 -28.07 0.28 24.96
C GLU A 35 -27.93 -1.02 24.18
N THR A 36 -29.11 -1.47 23.75
CA THR A 36 -29.38 -2.62 22.93
C THR A 36 -28.32 -2.90 21.88
N ARG A 37 -28.28 -4.16 21.42
CA ARG A 37 -27.74 -4.51 20.10
C ARG A 37 -28.37 -3.59 19.05
N ALA A 38 -27.73 -2.45 18.79
CA ALA A 38 -28.10 -1.57 17.72
C ALA A 38 -27.93 -2.40 16.46
N VAL A 39 -29.04 -2.68 15.76
CA VAL A 39 -29.02 -3.38 14.48
C VAL A 39 -28.49 -2.36 13.47
N LYS A 40 -27.18 -2.18 13.53
CA LYS A 40 -26.38 -1.32 12.68
C LYS A 40 -26.69 -1.75 11.24
N GLY A 41 -27.10 -0.79 10.41
CA GLY A 41 -27.61 -1.12 9.08
C GLY A 41 -26.51 -1.73 8.21
N PRO A 42 -26.83 -2.52 7.17
CA PRO A 42 -25.84 -3.10 6.26
C PRO A 42 -24.97 -2.10 5.46
N ASP A 43 -25.12 -0.80 5.71
CA ASP A 43 -24.39 0.32 5.11
C ASP A 43 -23.38 0.95 6.10
N ASP A 44 -23.43 0.54 7.38
CA ASP A 44 -22.68 1.09 8.52
C ASP A 44 -21.62 0.09 9.08
N ASP A 45 -21.39 -1.03 8.38
CA ASP A 45 -20.38 -2.03 8.74
C ASP A 45 -18.95 -1.51 8.46
N GLU A 46 -18.20 -1.28 9.54
CA GLU A 46 -16.86 -0.65 9.51
C GLU A 46 -15.84 -1.46 8.67
N GLU A 47 -16.01 -2.78 8.57
CA GLU A 47 -15.18 -3.62 7.70
C GLU A 47 -15.35 -3.32 6.21
N PHE A 48 -16.55 -2.91 5.76
CA PHE A 48 -16.81 -2.58 4.37
C PHE A 48 -16.10 -1.28 3.97
N LEU A 49 -16.25 -0.21 4.76
CA LEU A 49 -15.58 1.07 4.53
C LEU A 49 -14.05 0.93 4.52
N TRP A 50 -13.51 0.17 5.48
CA TRP A 50 -12.08 -0.14 5.57
C TRP A 50 -11.57 -0.96 4.38
N THR A 51 -12.37 -1.89 3.88
CA THR A 51 -12.03 -2.72 2.70
C THR A 51 -12.08 -1.90 1.41
N LEU A 52 -13.06 -1.00 1.27
CA LEU A 52 -13.20 -0.09 0.13
C LEU A 52 -12.03 0.90 0.04
N GLU A 53 -11.65 1.53 1.14
CA GLU A 53 -10.50 2.44 1.20
C GLU A 53 -9.18 1.71 0.86
N LYS A 54 -8.94 0.54 1.46
CA LYS A 54 -7.79 -0.31 1.14
C LYS A 54 -7.73 -0.68 -0.34
N ASN A 55 -8.87 -1.01 -0.95
CA ASN A 55 -8.92 -1.38 -2.36
C ASN A 55 -8.61 -0.19 -3.28
N ARG A 56 -9.10 1.02 -2.97
CA ARG A 56 -8.73 2.27 -3.71
C ARG A 56 -7.24 2.63 -3.60
N PHE A 57 -6.53 2.18 -2.56
CA PHE A 57 -5.08 2.33 -2.46
C PHE A 57 -4.33 1.26 -3.29
N LYS A 58 -4.74 -0.01 -3.21
CA LYS A 58 -4.19 -1.10 -4.03
C LYS A 58 -4.37 -0.86 -5.53
N GLU A 59 -5.57 -0.45 -5.92
CA GLU A 59 -5.98 -0.17 -7.31
C GLU A 59 -5.10 0.89 -7.97
N ARG A 60 -4.76 1.98 -7.25
CA ARG A 60 -3.86 3.02 -7.76
C ARG A 60 -2.45 2.49 -8.03
N ARG A 61 -1.88 1.71 -7.10
CA ARG A 61 -0.55 1.10 -7.29
C ARG A 61 -0.57 0.10 -8.46
N ALA A 62 -1.50 -0.84 -8.48
CA ALA A 62 -1.62 -1.83 -9.54
C ALA A 62 -1.80 -1.20 -10.93
N ARG A 63 -2.50 -0.07 -11.02
CA ARG A 63 -2.66 0.69 -12.27
C ARG A 63 -1.40 1.43 -12.70
N GLU A 64 -0.57 1.89 -11.75
CA GLU A 64 0.74 2.48 -12.05
C GLU A 64 1.73 1.40 -12.52
N ASP A 65 1.79 0.26 -11.82
CA ASP A 65 2.65 -0.86 -12.17
C ASP A 65 2.29 -1.45 -13.56
N ALA A 66 1.00 -1.64 -13.84
CA ALA A 66 0.52 -2.12 -15.14
C ALA A 66 0.83 -1.14 -16.28
N ALA A 67 0.70 0.18 -16.04
CA ALA A 67 1.06 1.19 -17.03
C ALA A 67 2.56 1.12 -17.38
N ARG A 68 3.43 0.98 -16.37
CA ARG A 68 4.88 0.81 -16.57
C ARG A 68 5.20 -0.45 -17.40
N GLU A 69 4.54 -1.58 -17.13
CA GLU A 69 4.73 -2.80 -17.93
C GLU A 69 4.28 -2.61 -19.38
N GLU A 70 3.14 -1.95 -19.63
CA GLU A 70 2.69 -1.62 -20.98
C GLU A 70 3.68 -0.71 -21.71
N GLU A 71 4.29 0.27 -21.04
CA GLU A 71 5.32 1.13 -21.62
C GLU A 71 6.60 0.36 -21.94
N GLU A 72 7.09 -0.51 -21.05
CA GLU A 72 8.25 -1.36 -21.31
C GLU A 72 8.01 -2.34 -22.46
N ARG A 73 6.82 -2.95 -22.52
CA ARG A 73 6.44 -3.87 -23.61
C ARG A 73 6.30 -3.14 -24.94
N ARG A 74 5.75 -1.91 -24.93
CA ARG A 74 5.69 -1.03 -26.10
C ARG A 74 7.08 -0.61 -26.58
N LYS A 75 7.97 -0.21 -25.67
CA LYS A 75 9.37 0.14 -25.98
C LYS A 75 10.16 -1.05 -26.54
N ARG A 76 10.03 -2.24 -25.94
CA ARG A 76 10.67 -3.48 -26.44
C ARG A 76 10.14 -3.90 -27.81
N ALA A 77 8.87 -3.63 -28.11
CA ALA A 77 8.32 -3.83 -29.45
C ALA A 77 8.87 -2.79 -30.44
N GLU A 78 8.92 -1.50 -30.07
CA GLU A 78 9.51 -0.44 -30.89
C GLU A 78 10.99 -0.69 -31.19
N GLU A 79 11.78 -1.13 -30.20
CA GLU A 79 13.18 -1.54 -30.38
C GLU A 79 13.31 -2.70 -31.37
N ARG A 80 12.48 -3.74 -31.24
CA ARG A 80 12.41 -4.86 -32.19
C ARG A 80 11.99 -4.45 -33.61
N TYR A 81 11.14 -3.43 -33.75
CA TYR A 81 10.76 -2.89 -35.07
C TYR A 81 11.72 -1.80 -35.58
N ARG A 82 12.63 -1.30 -34.74
CA ARG A 82 13.76 -0.42 -35.11
C ARG A 82 15.00 -1.20 -35.54
N GLU A 83 15.14 -2.48 -35.17
CA GLU A 83 16.07 -3.43 -35.80
C GLU A 83 15.44 -4.25 -36.94
N PRO A 84 15.37 -3.68 -38.17
CA PRO A 84 15.40 -4.49 -39.38
C PRO A 84 16.55 -4.04 -40.30
N GLY A 85 17.79 -4.39 -39.91
CA GLY A 85 18.94 -4.46 -40.82
C GLY A 85 19.56 -3.12 -41.25
N GLU A 86 20.29 -2.47 -40.34
CA GLU A 86 21.40 -1.60 -40.76
C GLU A 86 22.71 -2.43 -40.76
N GLU A 87 22.87 -3.22 -41.82
CA GLU A 87 24.14 -3.83 -42.25
C GLU A 87 24.79 -2.87 -43.28
N PRO A 88 25.59 -1.88 -42.86
CA PRO A 88 26.33 -1.03 -43.80
C PRO A 88 27.49 -1.84 -44.40
N GLY A 89 27.20 -2.59 -45.47
CA GLY A 89 28.12 -3.50 -46.17
C GLY A 89 29.45 -2.84 -46.54
N GLY A 90 30.42 -2.94 -45.64
CA GLY A 90 31.58 -2.06 -45.59
C GLY A 90 32.82 -2.63 -46.25
N LYS A 91 32.93 -2.48 -47.57
CA LYS A 91 34.18 -2.39 -48.36
C LYS A 91 35.28 -3.43 -48.07
N SER A 92 35.48 -4.37 -49.00
CA SER A 92 36.81 -4.94 -49.29
C SER A 92 37.16 -4.73 -50.76
N ALA A 93 38.45 -4.55 -51.06
CA ALA A 93 38.95 -4.25 -52.41
C ALA A 93 39.57 -5.48 -53.08
N GLY A 94 39.72 -5.41 -54.41
CA GLY A 94 40.17 -6.48 -55.30
C GLY A 94 39.13 -6.74 -56.40
N GLU A 95 39.50 -7.03 -57.65
CA GLU A 95 40.83 -7.11 -58.27
C GLU A 95 40.70 -6.92 -59.80
N SER A 96 41.76 -6.42 -60.45
CA SER A 96 42.03 -6.43 -61.92
C SER A 96 40.95 -6.01 -62.95
N ASP A 97 41.27 -4.95 -63.72
CA ASP A 97 40.97 -4.80 -65.16
C ASP A 97 42.04 -5.55 -66.00
N PRO A 98 41.89 -5.79 -67.33
CA PRO A 98 40.72 -5.78 -68.22
C PRO A 98 40.56 -7.24 -68.80
N PRO A 99 40.64 -7.62 -70.11
CA PRO A 99 40.32 -7.01 -71.42
C PRO A 99 39.48 -7.89 -72.40
N GLU A 100 39.12 -7.30 -73.56
CA GLU A 100 38.74 -7.93 -74.87
C GLU A 100 37.48 -8.85 -74.92
N GLU A 101 36.74 -8.97 -76.03
CA GLU A 101 36.87 -8.40 -77.40
C GLU A 101 35.76 -7.36 -77.72
#